data_AF-A0A067PAV4-F1
#
_entry.id   AF-A0A067PAV4-F1
#
_cell.length_a   1.000
_cell.length_b   1.000
_cell.length_c   1.000
_cell.angle_alpha   90.00
_cell.angle_beta   90.00
_cell.angle_gamma   90.00
#
_symmetry.space_group_name_H-M   'P 1'
#
loop_
_entity.id
_entity.type
_entity.pdbx_description
1 polymer ?
#
loop_
_entity_poly.entity_id
_entity_poly.type
_entity_poly.pdbx_seq_one_letter_code
_entity_poly.pdbx_strand_id
1 'polypeptide(L)'
;MLSLLAQRLSLSFPVATTARRTLFIASTKPPAALLSFQARRTFITTPSLSAAAAAAAKKKTASPKKPTKATATKAKKATAPAPKAKTATTKKPAPKRKLAAKKPVKTKAKANPGPKPKPKKKVVVKPKRMVIAKEDLPPKKPPGAYMLFGNRYRQGLDADTLKDVTKVSKGMAEAWHALSEADKKVYHDENVILRGEYLKARQAYFERIDPTIIQELNKRRKAKGQRRVINPIKNSRPLTSYIRYIADFRATGEARAIRDTSGGREMNVKLARAAGASWAAMSDAEKAPYVEAYHKELDAWKAGRSTPSS
;
A
#
# COMPACT_ATOMS: atom_id res chain seq x y z
N MET A 1 18.31 -17.14 59.32
CA MET A 1 19.61 -17.79 59.62
C MET A 1 19.97 -18.73 58.48
N LEU A 2 21.25 -19.10 58.39
CA LEU A 2 21.84 -20.33 57.83
C LEU A 2 20.87 -21.27 57.08
N SER A 3 21.00 -21.46 55.75
CA SER A 3 22.05 -22.21 55.02
C SER A 3 21.68 -23.69 54.83
N LEU A 4 21.75 -24.20 53.59
CA LEU A 4 22.08 -25.60 53.27
C LEU A 4 22.37 -25.79 51.76
N LEU A 5 23.13 -26.86 51.48
CA LEU A 5 23.65 -27.36 50.18
C LEU A 5 22.69 -27.21 48.98
N ALA A 6 23.09 -26.89 47.75
CA ALA A 6 24.30 -27.20 46.96
C ALA A 6 24.41 -28.64 46.43
N GLN A 7 24.09 -28.84 45.14
CA GLN A 7 24.66 -29.90 44.30
C GLN A 7 24.72 -29.44 42.83
N ARG A 8 25.88 -29.58 42.20
CA ARG A 8 26.10 -29.32 40.77
C ARG A 8 26.28 -30.64 40.03
N LEU A 9 25.41 -30.97 39.09
CA LEU A 9 25.59 -32.09 38.18
C LEU A 9 26.22 -31.61 36.86
N SER A 10 27.55 -31.63 36.80
CA SER A 10 28.31 -31.33 35.58
C SER A 10 28.49 -32.59 34.74
N LEU A 11 27.54 -32.89 33.86
CA LEU A 11 27.67 -33.96 32.86
C LEU A 11 28.61 -33.51 31.73
N SER A 12 29.86 -33.97 31.81
CA SER A 12 30.84 -33.87 30.73
C SER A 12 30.56 -34.95 29.69
N PHE A 13 30.38 -34.55 28.42
CA PHE A 13 30.27 -35.47 27.29
C PHE A 13 31.58 -35.48 26.48
N PRO A 14 32.15 -36.65 26.15
CA PRO A 14 33.43 -36.74 25.47
C PRO A 14 33.36 -36.28 24.01
N VAL A 15 34.44 -35.65 23.53
CA VAL A 15 34.57 -35.19 22.15
C VAL A 15 34.86 -36.37 21.21
N ALA A 16 33.89 -36.70 20.34
CA ALA A 16 34.04 -37.74 19.33
C ALA A 16 34.82 -37.22 18.10
N THR A 17 36.14 -37.41 18.10
CA THR A 17 37.03 -37.01 17.00
C THR A 17 36.90 -37.94 15.78
N THR A 18 35.96 -37.64 14.88
CA THR A 18 35.79 -38.41 13.64
C THR A 18 36.74 -37.96 12.53
N ALA A 19 37.51 -38.88 11.96
CA ALA A 19 38.61 -38.58 11.05
C ALA A 19 38.19 -38.04 9.67
N ARG A 20 39.03 -37.15 9.10
CA ARG A 20 38.93 -36.72 7.69
C ARG A 20 39.24 -37.89 6.76
N ARG A 21 38.24 -38.41 6.04
CA ARG A 21 38.45 -39.36 4.93
C ARG A 21 38.51 -38.60 3.60
N THR A 22 39.72 -38.23 3.17
CA THR A 22 39.96 -37.58 1.89
C THR A 22 39.81 -38.59 0.74
N LEU A 23 38.70 -38.50 0.00
CA LEU A 23 38.56 -39.19 -1.28
C LEU A 23 38.88 -38.22 -2.43
N PHE A 24 40.06 -38.40 -3.03
CA PHE A 24 40.36 -37.81 -4.33
C PHE A 24 39.47 -38.47 -5.39
N ILE A 25 38.58 -37.69 -6.02
CA ILE A 25 37.87 -38.11 -7.24
C ILE A 25 38.51 -37.36 -8.40
N ALA A 26 38.99 -38.11 -9.40
CA ALA A 26 39.76 -37.56 -10.52
C ALA A 26 38.89 -36.69 -11.44
N SER A 27 39.44 -35.56 -11.89
CA SER A 27 38.75 -34.62 -12.80
C SER A 27 38.89 -35.05 -14.27
N THR A 28 38.01 -35.91 -14.74
CA THR A 28 37.92 -36.27 -16.17
C THR A 28 37.12 -35.22 -16.94
N LYS A 29 37.82 -34.32 -17.64
CA LYS A 29 37.19 -33.35 -18.55
C LYS A 29 36.73 -34.04 -19.86
N PRO A 30 35.46 -33.93 -20.28
CA PRO A 30 35.08 -34.26 -21.65
C PRO A 30 35.60 -33.17 -22.63
N PRO A 31 35.90 -33.53 -23.89
CA PRO A 31 36.37 -32.57 -24.90
C PRO A 31 35.27 -31.63 -25.39
N ALA A 32 35.66 -30.44 -25.86
CA ALA A 32 34.71 -29.43 -26.33
C ALA A 32 34.19 -29.72 -27.74
N ALA A 33 32.89 -29.98 -27.86
CA ALA A 33 32.20 -30.06 -29.16
C ALA A 33 31.83 -28.65 -29.67
N LEU A 34 32.37 -28.27 -30.82
CA LEU A 34 32.04 -27.01 -31.49
C LEU A 34 30.69 -27.09 -32.22
N LEU A 35 29.63 -26.52 -31.64
CA LEU A 35 28.33 -26.35 -32.31
C LEU A 35 28.11 -24.88 -32.69
N SER A 36 28.44 -24.55 -33.94
CA SER A 36 28.33 -23.22 -34.55
C SER A 36 26.90 -22.89 -34.97
N PHE A 37 26.02 -22.60 -34.00
CA PHE A 37 24.65 -22.13 -34.27
C PHE A 37 24.62 -20.74 -34.92
N GLN A 38 24.49 -20.71 -36.26
CA GLN A 38 24.21 -19.47 -37.00
C GLN A 38 22.77 -18.98 -36.74
N ALA A 39 22.61 -18.10 -35.75
CA ALA A 39 21.32 -17.49 -35.42
C ALA A 39 20.86 -16.47 -36.48
N ARG A 40 20.26 -16.94 -37.58
CA ARG A 40 19.59 -16.08 -38.58
C ARG A 40 18.40 -15.36 -37.93
N ARG A 41 18.49 -14.04 -37.78
CA ARG A 41 17.39 -13.19 -37.27
C ARG A 41 16.35 -12.91 -38.37
N THR A 42 15.26 -13.67 -38.40
CA THR A 42 14.07 -13.33 -39.20
C THR A 42 13.14 -12.42 -38.40
N PHE A 43 13.08 -11.13 -38.76
CA PHE A 43 12.06 -10.22 -38.24
C PHE A 43 10.71 -10.53 -38.89
N ILE A 44 9.85 -11.28 -38.19
CA ILE A 44 8.45 -11.46 -38.59
C ILE A 44 7.63 -10.28 -38.05
N THR A 45 7.29 -9.36 -38.94
CA THR A 45 6.38 -8.23 -38.67
C THR A 45 4.96 -8.61 -39.09
N THR A 46 4.06 -8.80 -38.11
CA THR A 46 2.65 -9.12 -38.35
C THR A 46 1.76 -7.87 -38.26
N PRO A 47 1.20 -7.37 -39.37
CA PRO A 47 0.20 -6.31 -39.31
C PRO A 47 -1.16 -6.88 -38.84
N SER A 48 -1.66 -6.36 -37.72
CA SER A 48 -2.99 -6.72 -37.19
C SER A 48 -4.10 -6.00 -37.98
N LEU A 49 -4.54 -6.59 -39.10
CA LEU A 49 -5.68 -6.10 -39.86
C LEU A 49 -7.00 -6.46 -39.15
N SER A 50 -7.76 -5.44 -38.74
CA SER A 50 -9.14 -5.60 -38.29
C SER A 50 -10.09 -5.76 -39.49
N ALA A 51 -10.77 -6.89 -39.58
CA ALA A 51 -11.84 -7.11 -40.55
C ALA A 51 -13.15 -7.45 -39.83
N ALA A 52 -14.23 -6.76 -40.18
CA ALA A 52 -15.58 -7.14 -39.77
C ALA A 52 -16.13 -8.23 -40.71
N ALA A 53 -16.87 -9.19 -40.16
CA ALA A 53 -17.53 -10.23 -40.94
C ALA A 53 -19.05 -10.18 -40.71
N ALA A 54 -19.82 -10.09 -41.79
CA ALA A 54 -21.27 -10.05 -41.76
C ALA A 54 -21.90 -11.11 -42.69
N ALA A 55 -22.91 -11.80 -42.15
CA ALA A 55 -24.05 -12.44 -42.81
C ALA A 55 -23.95 -12.98 -44.27
N ALA A 56 -23.91 -14.32 -44.39
CA ALA A 56 -24.55 -15.15 -45.43
C ALA A 56 -24.59 -16.61 -44.87
N ALA A 57 -25.43 -17.59 -45.23
CA ALA A 57 -26.47 -17.85 -46.25
C ALA A 57 -27.30 -19.10 -45.78
N LYS A 58 -28.44 -19.57 -46.33
CA LYS A 58 -29.55 -19.08 -47.20
C LYS A 58 -30.67 -20.17 -47.15
N LYS A 59 -31.95 -19.84 -46.87
CA LYS A 59 -33.12 -20.67 -47.29
C LYS A 59 -34.38 -19.82 -47.50
N LYS A 60 -35.32 -20.31 -48.34
CA LYS A 60 -36.45 -19.57 -48.92
C LYS A 60 -37.81 -20.15 -48.51
N THR A 61 -38.83 -19.30 -48.41
CA THR A 61 -40.26 -19.59 -48.72
C THR A 61 -40.99 -18.27 -49.05
N ALA A 62 -42.26 -18.32 -49.48
CA ALA A 62 -42.88 -17.28 -50.33
C ALA A 62 -43.75 -16.21 -49.62
N SER A 63 -43.96 -15.10 -50.35
CA SER A 63 -44.80 -13.90 -50.05
C SER A 63 -46.32 -14.15 -50.29
N PRO A 64 -47.28 -13.21 -50.02
CA PRO A 64 -47.39 -11.90 -50.72
C PRO A 64 -48.15 -10.70 -50.06
N LYS A 65 -47.69 -9.45 -50.35
CA LYS A 65 -48.43 -8.15 -50.39
C LYS A 65 -49.00 -7.63 -49.03
N LYS A 66 -49.37 -6.36 -48.79
CA LYS A 66 -49.50 -5.12 -49.62
C LYS A 66 -48.87 -3.86 -48.87
N PRO A 67 -49.23 -2.55 -49.00
CA PRO A 67 -48.21 -1.51 -49.30
C PRO A 67 -48.07 -0.31 -48.32
N THR A 68 -47.22 0.65 -48.71
CA THR A 68 -46.67 1.82 -47.98
C THR A 68 -47.39 3.19 -48.13
N LYS A 69 -47.29 4.06 -47.10
CA LYS A 69 -47.22 5.57 -47.09
C LYS A 69 -47.15 6.04 -45.61
N ALA A 70 -46.89 7.29 -45.16
CA ALA A 70 -46.02 8.45 -45.51
C ALA A 70 -46.20 9.53 -44.36
N THR A 71 -45.64 10.75 -44.25
CA THR A 71 -44.79 11.64 -45.09
C THR A 71 -44.03 12.70 -44.24
N ALA A 72 -42.92 13.26 -44.74
CA ALA A 72 -42.38 14.64 -44.59
C ALA A 72 -42.39 15.46 -43.25
N THR A 73 -41.19 15.59 -42.66
CA THR A 73 -40.39 16.84 -42.38
C THR A 73 -40.98 18.29 -42.35
N LYS A 74 -40.29 19.15 -41.55
CA LYS A 74 -40.18 20.65 -41.57
C LYS A 74 -41.37 21.49 -40.99
N ALA A 75 -41.23 22.78 -40.62
CA ALA A 75 -40.14 23.56 -39.97
C ALA A 75 -40.57 25.02 -39.62
N LYS A 76 -39.97 25.61 -38.55
CA LYS A 76 -39.74 27.06 -38.27
C LYS A 76 -40.91 28.09 -38.15
N LYS A 77 -41.00 28.66 -36.93
CA LYS A 77 -40.87 30.11 -36.58
C LYS A 77 -42.09 31.09 -36.68
N ALA A 78 -42.76 31.24 -35.53
CA ALA A 78 -43.09 32.47 -34.78
C ALA A 78 -43.87 33.67 -35.37
N THR A 79 -44.94 34.05 -34.67
CA THR A 79 -45.40 35.44 -34.36
C THR A 79 -46.25 35.45 -33.06
N ALA A 80 -46.55 36.64 -32.53
CA ALA A 80 -47.48 36.93 -31.41
C ALA A 80 -48.49 38.02 -31.88
N PRO A 81 -49.63 38.34 -31.20
CA PRO A 81 -49.72 38.75 -29.77
C PRO A 81 -50.97 38.22 -29.00
N ALA A 82 -51.22 38.76 -27.80
CA ALA A 82 -52.38 38.47 -26.91
C ALA A 82 -53.53 39.51 -27.09
N PRO A 83 -54.69 39.47 -26.37
CA PRO A 83 -54.76 39.81 -24.92
C PRO A 83 -55.96 39.26 -24.08
N LYS A 84 -56.03 39.68 -22.79
CA LYS A 84 -57.18 39.66 -21.82
C LYS A 84 -57.57 38.29 -21.21
N ALA A 85 -58.01 38.17 -19.94
CA ALA A 85 -57.93 39.08 -18.77
C ALA A 85 -58.19 38.35 -17.42
N LYS A 86 -57.65 38.90 -16.31
CA LYS A 86 -58.11 38.99 -14.88
C LYS A 86 -58.92 37.81 -14.24
N THR A 87 -58.76 37.44 -12.96
CA THR A 87 -58.71 38.32 -11.76
C THR A 87 -57.82 37.78 -10.60
N ALA A 88 -57.76 38.51 -9.48
CA ALA A 88 -56.89 38.34 -8.30
C ALA A 88 -57.23 37.10 -7.41
N THR A 89 -56.40 36.63 -6.48
CA THR A 89 -55.90 37.34 -5.26
C THR A 89 -54.52 36.89 -4.76
N THR A 90 -54.04 37.46 -3.64
CA THR A 90 -52.61 37.61 -3.30
C THR A 90 -52.12 36.78 -2.10
N LYS A 91 -50.84 36.38 -2.14
CA LYS A 91 -49.93 36.31 -0.97
C LYS A 91 -48.45 36.30 -1.42
N LYS A 92 -47.53 36.60 -0.51
CA LYS A 92 -46.22 37.25 -0.79
C LYS A 92 -45.00 36.42 -0.33
N PRO A 93 -44.07 36.02 -1.23
CA PRO A 93 -42.77 35.48 -0.87
C PRO A 93 -41.65 36.54 -0.82
N ALA A 94 -40.55 36.26 -0.10
CA ALA A 94 -39.45 37.20 0.14
C ALA A 94 -38.38 37.24 -0.98
N PRO A 95 -37.69 38.38 -1.20
CA PRO A 95 -36.69 38.52 -2.26
C PRO A 95 -35.35 37.84 -1.92
N LYS A 96 -34.79 37.10 -2.89
CA LYS A 96 -33.50 36.43 -2.77
C LYS A 96 -32.33 37.40 -2.97
N ARG A 97 -31.48 37.56 -1.94
CA ARG A 97 -30.24 38.34 -1.96
C ARG A 97 -29.24 37.76 -2.98
N LYS A 98 -28.94 38.48 -4.05
CA LYS A 98 -27.79 38.23 -4.95
C LYS A 98 -26.80 39.41 -4.94
N LEU A 99 -25.58 39.12 -5.35
CA LEU A 99 -24.39 39.96 -5.13
C LEU A 99 -24.32 41.13 -6.13
N ALA A 100 -24.15 42.34 -5.62
CA ALA A 100 -23.84 43.52 -6.45
C ALA A 100 -22.35 43.56 -6.81
N ALA A 101 -22.03 43.97 -8.04
CA ALA A 101 -20.66 44.15 -8.50
C ALA A 101 -19.98 45.34 -7.80
N LYS A 102 -18.66 45.24 -7.58
CA LYS A 102 -17.87 46.29 -6.94
C LYS A 102 -17.67 47.48 -7.88
N LYS A 103 -18.02 48.68 -7.44
CA LYS A 103 -17.56 49.93 -8.07
C LYS A 103 -16.06 50.12 -7.82
N PRO A 104 -15.28 50.68 -8.77
CA PRO A 104 -13.86 50.98 -8.56
C PRO A 104 -13.69 52.10 -7.54
N VAL A 105 -12.89 51.87 -6.50
CA VAL A 105 -12.56 52.87 -5.48
C VAL A 105 -11.33 53.66 -5.95
N LYS A 106 -11.43 55.00 -5.96
CA LYS A 106 -10.32 55.89 -6.33
C LYS A 106 -9.12 55.67 -5.40
N THR A 107 -7.97 55.29 -5.97
CA THR A 107 -6.70 55.19 -5.26
C THR A 107 -6.18 56.58 -4.91
N LYS A 108 -6.45 57.06 -3.68
CA LYS A 108 -5.67 58.16 -3.09
C LYS A 108 -4.23 57.68 -2.90
N ALA A 109 -3.28 58.32 -3.56
CA ALA A 109 -1.86 58.08 -3.30
C ALA A 109 -1.54 58.40 -1.83
N LYS A 110 -0.95 57.43 -1.11
CA LYS A 110 -0.32 57.69 0.18
C LYS A 110 1.17 57.89 -0.05
N ALA A 111 1.75 58.89 0.60
CA ALA A 111 3.18 59.18 0.54
C ALA A 111 4.03 57.97 0.99
N ASN A 112 5.25 57.89 0.47
CA ASN A 112 6.20 56.82 0.81
C ASN A 112 6.51 56.81 2.32
N PRO A 113 6.23 55.72 3.05
CA PRO A 113 6.89 55.49 4.33
C PRO A 113 8.37 55.15 4.07
N GLY A 114 9.28 55.87 4.72
CA GLY A 114 10.72 55.69 4.55
C GLY A 114 11.22 54.25 4.82
N PRO A 115 12.40 53.88 4.31
CA PRO A 115 12.92 52.51 4.40
C PRO A 115 13.11 52.07 5.86
N LYS A 116 12.23 51.18 6.33
CA LYS A 116 12.33 50.62 7.69
C LYS A 116 13.69 49.93 7.88
N PRO A 117 14.38 50.14 9.02
CA PRO A 117 15.66 49.51 9.26
C PRO A 117 15.52 47.98 9.23
N LYS A 118 16.38 47.33 8.44
CA LYS A 118 16.38 45.87 8.28
C LYS A 118 16.59 45.25 9.68
N PRO A 119 15.69 44.37 10.17
CA PRO A 119 15.87 43.76 11.48
C PRO A 119 17.18 42.98 11.49
N LYS A 120 18.07 43.31 12.43
CA LYS A 120 19.38 42.66 12.58
C LYS A 120 19.16 41.15 12.62
N LYS A 121 19.81 40.39 11.72
CA LYS A 121 19.73 38.93 11.71
C LYS A 121 20.20 38.41 13.08
N LYS A 122 19.25 37.99 13.94
CA LYS A 122 19.60 37.27 15.17
C LYS A 122 20.44 36.07 14.73
N VAL A 123 21.64 35.94 15.29
CA VAL A 123 22.52 34.81 14.99
C VAL A 123 21.78 33.55 15.42
N VAL A 124 21.33 32.77 14.45
CA VAL A 124 20.64 31.50 14.71
C VAL A 124 21.71 30.52 15.17
N VAL A 125 21.95 30.51 16.49
CA VAL A 125 22.69 29.46 17.18
C VAL A 125 22.01 28.15 16.83
N LYS A 126 22.61 27.39 15.91
CA LYS A 126 22.05 26.12 15.43
C LYS A 126 21.95 25.22 16.67
N PRO A 127 20.74 24.80 17.09
CA PRO A 127 20.59 24.06 18.33
C PRO A 127 21.43 22.78 18.27
N LYS A 128 22.16 22.48 19.34
CA LYS A 128 23.10 21.34 19.39
C LYS A 128 22.36 20.08 18.94
N ARG A 129 22.79 19.54 17.80
CA ARG A 129 22.11 18.43 17.13
C ARG A 129 22.25 17.18 17.99
N MET A 130 21.15 16.75 18.64
CA MET A 130 21.11 15.56 19.49
C MET A 130 21.88 14.40 18.84
N VAL A 131 22.89 13.87 19.52
CA VAL A 131 23.57 12.66 19.06
C VAL A 131 22.57 11.52 19.22
N ILE A 132 22.35 10.76 18.15
CA ILE A 132 21.57 9.52 18.18
C ILE A 132 22.60 8.41 18.17
N ALA A 133 22.63 7.59 19.20
CA ALA A 133 23.58 6.51 19.35
C ALA A 133 23.31 5.40 18.30
N LYS A 134 24.20 4.41 18.15
CA LYS A 134 23.90 3.24 17.28
C LYS A 134 22.82 2.37 17.91
N GLU A 135 22.78 2.40 19.24
CA GLU A 135 21.93 1.71 20.19
C GLU A 135 20.49 2.28 20.18
N ASP A 136 20.33 3.53 19.72
CA ASP A 136 19.06 4.23 19.48
C ASP A 136 18.46 3.96 18.10
N LEU A 137 19.13 3.17 17.25
CA LEU A 137 18.61 2.84 15.93
C LEU A 137 17.66 1.64 16.02
N PRO A 138 16.55 1.64 15.26
CA PRO A 138 15.62 0.51 15.27
C PRO A 138 16.31 -0.76 14.77
N PRO A 139 16.00 -1.94 15.35
CA PRO A 139 16.57 -3.21 14.92
C PRO A 139 16.51 -3.40 13.39
N LYS A 140 17.59 -3.96 12.84
CA LYS A 140 17.67 -4.35 11.42
C LYS A 140 16.72 -5.51 11.16
N LYS A 141 16.04 -5.51 10.01
CA LYS A 141 15.21 -6.64 9.59
C LYS A 141 16.10 -7.88 9.35
N PRO A 142 15.63 -9.10 9.68
CA PRO A 142 16.34 -10.32 9.35
C PRO A 142 16.35 -10.55 7.82
N PRO A 143 17.37 -11.24 7.28
CA PRO A 143 17.39 -11.69 5.89
C PRO A 143 16.22 -12.63 5.61
N GLY A 144 15.70 -12.63 4.37
CA GLY A 144 14.72 -13.62 3.90
C GLY A 144 15.34 -15.00 3.65
N ALA A 145 14.53 -16.04 3.47
CA ALA A 145 14.98 -17.42 3.23
C ALA A 145 16.09 -17.54 2.17
N TYR A 146 15.90 -16.96 0.97
CA TYR A 146 16.91 -16.90 -0.08
C TYR A 146 18.22 -16.20 0.34
N MET A 147 18.15 -15.20 1.22
CA MET A 147 19.33 -14.49 1.75
C MET A 147 20.00 -15.26 2.91
N LEU A 148 19.28 -16.12 3.63
CA LEU A 148 19.87 -17.06 4.59
C LEU A 148 20.67 -18.13 3.84
N PHE A 149 20.06 -18.76 2.83
CA PHE A 149 20.75 -19.64 1.90
C PHE A 149 21.93 -18.93 1.24
N GLY A 150 21.71 -17.74 0.68
CA GLY A 150 22.74 -16.95 0.02
C GLY A 150 23.88 -16.48 0.93
N ASN A 151 23.67 -16.44 2.26
CA ASN A 151 24.76 -16.22 3.20
C ASN A 151 25.57 -17.52 3.43
N ARG A 152 24.91 -18.69 3.55
CA ARG A 152 25.61 -19.99 3.64
C ARG A 152 26.36 -20.33 2.36
N TYR A 153 25.74 -20.14 1.20
CA TYR A 153 26.33 -20.37 -0.13
C TYR A 153 27.62 -19.56 -0.36
N ARG A 154 27.77 -18.40 0.31
CA ARG A 154 28.96 -17.55 0.20
C ARG A 154 30.01 -17.77 1.30
N GLN A 155 29.77 -18.68 2.26
CA GLN A 155 30.79 -19.07 3.24
C GLN A 155 31.85 -19.92 2.54
N GLY A 156 33.03 -19.33 2.31
CA GLY A 156 34.11 -19.94 1.52
C GLY A 156 34.11 -19.59 0.03
N LEU A 157 33.31 -18.60 -0.41
CA LEU A 157 33.42 -18.02 -1.76
C LEU A 157 33.88 -16.56 -1.66
N ASP A 158 35.20 -16.37 -1.68
CA ASP A 158 35.81 -15.04 -1.75
C ASP A 158 35.56 -14.40 -3.13
N ALA A 159 35.30 -13.09 -3.14
CA ALA A 159 34.79 -12.38 -4.31
C ALA A 159 35.24 -10.92 -4.33
N ASP A 160 36.55 -10.70 -4.48
CA ASP A 160 37.19 -9.38 -4.35
C ASP A 160 36.76 -8.38 -5.45
N THR A 161 36.45 -8.87 -6.65
CA THR A 161 36.05 -8.04 -7.79
C THR A 161 34.54 -8.06 -8.01
N LEU A 162 33.96 -6.91 -8.37
CA LEU A 162 32.53 -6.76 -8.71
C LEU A 162 32.03 -7.77 -9.77
N LYS A 163 32.90 -8.19 -10.69
CA LYS A 163 32.62 -9.22 -11.70
C LYS A 163 32.36 -10.58 -11.05
N ASP A 164 33.10 -10.93 -10.00
CA ASP A 164 33.02 -12.21 -9.32
C ASP A 164 31.86 -12.23 -8.31
N VAL A 165 31.61 -11.11 -7.62
CA VAL A 165 30.33 -10.89 -6.90
C VAL A 165 29.13 -11.12 -7.82
N THR A 166 29.22 -10.69 -9.09
CA THR A 166 28.17 -10.91 -10.09
C THR A 166 28.06 -12.39 -10.50
N LYS A 167 29.18 -13.12 -10.69
CA LYS A 167 29.18 -14.57 -10.96
C LYS A 167 28.56 -15.35 -9.80
N VAL A 168 29.04 -15.12 -8.58
CA VAL A 168 28.57 -15.77 -7.35
C VAL A 168 27.08 -15.49 -7.13
N SER A 169 26.60 -14.27 -7.41
CA SER A 169 25.17 -13.93 -7.33
C SER A 169 24.29 -14.68 -8.35
N LYS A 170 24.83 -15.04 -9.52
CA LYS A 170 24.13 -15.89 -10.51
C LYS A 170 24.09 -17.35 -10.05
N GLY A 171 25.24 -17.92 -9.71
CA GLY A 171 25.33 -19.30 -9.20
C GLY A 171 24.49 -19.52 -7.94
N MET A 172 24.41 -18.52 -7.06
CA MET A 172 23.53 -18.50 -5.89
C MET A 172 22.03 -18.54 -6.26
N ALA A 173 21.63 -17.85 -7.34
CA ALA A 173 20.25 -17.90 -7.84
C ALA A 173 19.95 -19.26 -8.48
N GLU A 174 20.84 -19.74 -9.35
CA GLU A 174 20.74 -21.04 -10.03
C GLU A 174 20.66 -22.19 -9.02
N ALA A 175 21.55 -22.21 -8.02
CA ALA A 175 21.54 -23.19 -6.93
C ALA A 175 20.25 -23.11 -6.08
N TRP A 176 19.78 -21.91 -5.73
CA TRP A 176 18.51 -21.76 -5.01
C TRP A 176 17.32 -22.26 -5.84
N HIS A 177 17.31 -22.05 -7.16
CA HIS A 177 16.26 -22.59 -8.01
C HIS A 177 16.32 -24.13 -8.06
N ALA A 178 17.52 -24.73 -8.12
CA ALA A 178 17.74 -26.17 -8.14
C ALA A 178 17.44 -26.93 -6.83
N LEU A 179 17.47 -26.26 -5.67
CA LEU A 179 17.07 -26.89 -4.38
C LEU A 179 15.64 -27.45 -4.41
N SER A 180 15.37 -28.53 -3.68
CA SER A 180 14.00 -29.02 -3.52
C SER A 180 13.15 -28.07 -2.65
N GLU A 181 11.82 -28.25 -2.66
CA GLU A 181 10.94 -27.51 -1.74
C GLU A 181 11.19 -27.88 -0.27
N ALA A 182 11.64 -29.11 0.01
CA ALA A 182 12.02 -29.54 1.36
C ALA A 182 13.27 -28.81 1.85
N ASP A 183 14.30 -28.68 1.02
CA ASP A 183 15.52 -27.92 1.36
C ASP A 183 15.22 -26.44 1.57
N LYS A 184 14.39 -25.87 0.68
CA LYS A 184 13.89 -24.49 0.79
C LYS A 184 13.12 -24.29 2.10
N LYS A 185 12.32 -25.27 2.53
CA LYS A 185 11.51 -25.20 3.76
C LYS A 185 12.37 -24.89 4.99
N VAL A 186 13.55 -25.50 5.13
CA VAL A 186 14.48 -25.23 6.25
C VAL A 186 14.79 -23.74 6.38
N TYR A 187 15.10 -23.08 5.25
CA TYR A 187 15.37 -21.64 5.20
C TYR A 187 14.11 -20.77 5.42
N HIS A 188 12.92 -21.29 5.09
CA HIS A 188 11.65 -20.62 5.37
C HIS A 188 11.27 -20.71 6.86
N ASP A 189 11.46 -21.86 7.50
CA ASP A 189 11.22 -22.07 8.94
C ASP A 189 12.16 -21.20 9.78
N GLU A 190 13.47 -21.21 9.47
CA GLU A 190 14.48 -20.33 10.06
C GLU A 190 14.12 -18.84 9.86
N ASN A 191 13.60 -18.47 8.69
CA ASN A 191 13.13 -17.10 8.45
C ASN A 191 11.90 -16.72 9.28
N VAL A 192 11.01 -17.67 9.60
CA VAL A 192 9.87 -17.44 10.50
C VAL A 192 10.35 -17.21 11.94
N ILE A 193 11.30 -18.02 12.43
CA ILE A 193 11.89 -17.88 13.77
C ILE A 193 12.56 -16.50 13.92
N LEU A 194 13.49 -16.16 13.02
CA LEU A 194 14.20 -14.87 13.02
C LEU A 194 13.26 -13.67 12.85
N ARG A 195 12.11 -13.83 12.18
CA ARG A 195 11.05 -12.80 12.12
C ARG A 195 10.31 -12.66 13.45
N GLY A 196 10.05 -13.75 14.16
CA GLY A 196 9.45 -13.73 15.49
C GLY A 196 10.34 -12.99 16.50
N GLU A 197 11.62 -13.32 16.53
CA GLU A 197 12.64 -12.63 17.34
C GLU A 197 12.75 -11.14 16.98
N TYR A 198 12.79 -10.83 15.68
CA TYR A 198 12.81 -9.45 15.20
C TYR A 198 11.60 -8.65 15.68
N LEU A 199 10.40 -9.24 15.70
CA LEU A 199 9.19 -8.56 16.18
C LEU A 199 9.28 -8.28 17.69
N LYS A 200 9.73 -9.25 18.50
CA LYS A 200 9.97 -9.08 19.95
C LYS A 200 11.00 -7.98 20.22
N ALA A 201 12.18 -8.05 19.60
CA ALA A 201 13.24 -7.05 19.75
C ALA A 201 12.82 -5.66 19.26
N ARG A 202 11.98 -5.58 18.22
CA ARG A 202 11.43 -4.33 17.70
C ARG A 202 10.35 -3.74 18.61
N GLN A 203 9.58 -4.55 19.31
CA GLN A 203 8.64 -4.11 20.33
C GLN A 203 9.40 -3.52 21.54
N ALA A 204 10.32 -4.29 22.12
CA ALA A 204 11.17 -3.84 23.25
C ALA A 204 11.95 -2.55 22.93
N TYR A 205 12.44 -2.40 21.69
CA TYR A 205 13.05 -1.14 21.23
C TYR A 205 12.10 0.06 21.36
N PHE A 206 10.81 -0.08 21.02
CA PHE A 206 9.83 1.00 21.09
C PHE A 206 9.27 1.27 22.49
N GLU A 207 9.40 0.30 23.40
CA GLU A 207 9.05 0.45 24.81
C GLU A 207 10.20 1.15 25.58
N ARG A 208 11.45 0.80 25.27
CA ARG A 208 12.65 1.37 25.91
C ARG A 208 13.00 2.80 25.44
N ILE A 209 12.72 3.17 24.19
CA ILE A 209 13.29 4.40 23.59
C ILE A 209 12.36 5.62 23.69
N ASP A 210 12.93 6.76 24.11
CA ASP A 210 12.22 8.03 24.21
C ASP A 210 11.56 8.46 22.88
N PRO A 211 10.25 8.76 22.87
CA PRO A 211 9.55 9.44 21.78
C PRO A 211 10.27 10.66 21.17
N THR A 212 11.08 11.44 21.89
CA THR A 212 11.84 12.57 21.31
C THR A 212 12.93 12.09 20.34
N ILE A 213 13.63 11.01 20.68
CA ILE A 213 14.66 10.38 19.83
C ILE A 213 14.01 9.85 18.55
N ILE A 214 12.84 9.18 18.67
CA ILE A 214 12.05 8.74 17.52
C ILE A 214 11.63 9.91 16.62
N GLN A 215 11.26 11.06 17.19
CA GLN A 215 10.91 12.25 16.42
C GLN A 215 12.11 12.82 15.66
N GLU A 216 13.26 12.95 16.31
CA GLU A 216 14.48 13.48 15.70
C GLU A 216 15.06 12.53 14.63
N LEU A 217 15.05 11.22 14.88
CA LEU A 217 15.35 10.20 13.88
C LEU A 217 14.41 10.32 12.68
N ASN A 218 13.12 10.56 12.90
CA ASN A 218 12.14 10.75 11.83
C ASN A 218 12.35 12.05 11.04
N LYS A 219 12.77 13.17 11.67
CA LYS A 219 13.17 14.40 10.96
C LYS A 219 14.38 14.11 10.05
N ARG A 220 15.41 13.43 10.57
CA ARG A 220 16.62 13.05 9.80
C ARG A 220 16.30 12.12 8.64
N ARG A 221 15.41 11.14 8.84
CA ARG A 221 14.96 10.24 7.78
C ARG A 221 14.16 10.98 6.72
N LYS A 222 13.22 11.87 7.09
CA LYS A 222 12.50 12.74 6.15
C LYS A 222 13.47 13.61 5.33
N ALA A 223 14.49 14.19 5.95
CA ALA A 223 15.52 14.99 5.26
C ALA A 223 16.36 14.16 4.27
N LYS A 224 16.51 12.84 4.48
CA LYS A 224 17.11 11.88 3.55
C LYS A 224 16.11 11.24 2.57
N GLY A 225 14.86 11.73 2.49
CA GLY A 225 13.79 11.11 1.68
C GLY A 225 13.31 9.73 2.18
N GLN A 226 13.80 9.25 3.33
CA GLN A 226 13.52 7.91 3.83
C GLN A 226 12.19 7.82 4.58
N ARG A 227 11.51 6.68 4.44
CA ARG A 227 10.27 6.37 5.18
C ARG A 227 10.49 6.46 6.69
N ARG A 228 9.49 7.02 7.39
CA ARG A 228 9.45 7.18 8.85
C ARG A 228 9.50 5.84 9.58
N VAL A 229 10.13 5.84 10.75
CA VAL A 229 10.04 4.78 11.76
C VAL A 229 8.74 5.00 12.55
N ILE A 230 7.89 3.97 12.57
CA ILE A 230 6.57 3.98 13.23
C ILE A 230 6.44 2.70 14.05
N ASN A 231 6.03 2.81 15.31
CA ASN A 231 5.64 1.66 16.14
C ASN A 231 4.29 1.13 15.62
N PRO A 232 4.18 -0.13 15.16
CA PRO A 232 2.93 -0.69 14.65
C PRO A 232 1.92 -1.01 15.76
N ILE A 233 2.39 -1.25 16.99
CA ILE A 233 1.56 -1.61 18.15
C ILE A 233 0.94 -0.36 18.78
N LYS A 234 1.55 0.83 18.60
CA LYS A 234 1.12 2.08 19.24
C LYS A 234 -0.29 2.50 18.81
N ASN A 235 -1.26 2.12 19.64
CA ASN A 235 -2.65 2.58 19.75
C ASN A 235 -3.17 3.24 18.46
N SER A 236 -3.41 2.42 17.43
CA SER A 236 -4.16 2.86 16.25
C SER A 236 -5.55 3.37 16.67
N ARG A 237 -6.09 4.37 15.95
CA ARG A 237 -7.47 4.81 16.20
C ARG A 237 -8.43 3.63 15.97
N PRO A 238 -9.44 3.43 16.82
CA PRO A 238 -10.43 2.38 16.62
C PRO A 238 -11.22 2.62 15.33
N LEU A 239 -11.79 1.54 14.79
CA LEU A 239 -12.57 1.58 13.56
C LEU A 239 -13.81 2.46 13.78
N THR A 240 -14.02 3.42 12.88
CA THR A 240 -15.25 4.24 12.88
C THR A 240 -16.47 3.37 12.58
N SER A 241 -17.65 3.82 13.00
CA SER A 241 -18.93 3.11 12.82
C SER A 241 -19.12 2.58 11.39
N TYR A 242 -18.94 3.43 10.37
CA TYR A 242 -19.03 3.05 8.96
C TYR A 242 -17.97 2.02 8.52
N ILE A 243 -16.77 2.03 9.11
CA ILE A 243 -15.71 1.06 8.77
C ILE A 243 -15.97 -0.30 9.43
N ARG A 244 -16.63 -0.35 10.60
CA ARG A 244 -17.19 -1.58 11.18
C ARG A 244 -18.28 -2.14 10.29
N TYR A 245 -19.25 -1.29 9.90
CA TYR A 245 -20.29 -1.67 8.97
C TYR A 245 -19.74 -2.24 7.65
N ILE A 246 -18.68 -1.65 7.08
CA ILE A 246 -18.01 -2.22 5.89
C ILE A 246 -17.45 -3.63 6.15
N ALA A 247 -16.99 -3.95 7.36
CA ALA A 247 -16.50 -5.29 7.70
C ALA A 247 -17.63 -6.32 7.72
N ASP A 248 -18.79 -5.97 8.29
CA ASP A 248 -19.94 -6.86 8.39
C ASP A 248 -20.69 -6.95 7.05
N PHE A 249 -20.83 -5.83 6.33
CA PHE A 249 -21.33 -5.78 4.95
C PHE A 249 -20.52 -6.72 4.04
N ARG A 250 -19.20 -6.84 4.22
CA ARG A 250 -18.34 -7.76 3.44
C ARG A 250 -18.64 -9.24 3.63
N ALA A 251 -19.37 -9.61 4.68
CA ALA A 251 -19.84 -10.98 4.91
C ALA A 251 -21.17 -11.29 4.20
N THR A 252 -21.97 -10.28 3.84
CA THR A 252 -23.29 -10.41 3.20
C THR A 252 -23.23 -11.06 1.81
N GLY A 253 -24.38 -11.53 1.31
CA GLY A 253 -24.50 -12.08 -0.05
C GLY A 253 -24.19 -11.06 -1.14
N GLU A 254 -24.60 -9.80 -0.98
CA GLU A 254 -24.34 -8.71 -1.94
C GLU A 254 -22.81 -8.49 -2.13
N ALA A 255 -22.07 -8.42 -1.02
CA ALA A 255 -20.62 -8.24 -1.05
C ALA A 255 -19.84 -9.49 -1.52
N ARG A 256 -20.49 -10.65 -1.62
CA ARG A 256 -19.96 -11.85 -2.31
C ARG A 256 -20.24 -11.73 -3.81
N ALA A 257 -21.48 -11.47 -4.22
CA ALA A 257 -21.83 -11.28 -5.62
C ALA A 257 -20.98 -10.18 -6.32
N ILE A 258 -20.67 -9.07 -5.65
CA ILE A 258 -19.77 -8.01 -6.16
C ILE A 258 -18.32 -8.50 -6.34
N ARG A 259 -17.88 -9.47 -5.53
CA ARG A 259 -16.54 -10.09 -5.58
C ARG A 259 -16.43 -11.16 -6.67
N ASP A 260 -17.51 -11.91 -6.86
CA ASP A 260 -17.58 -12.99 -7.84
C ASP A 260 -17.76 -12.43 -9.27
N THR A 261 -18.45 -11.30 -9.40
CA THR A 261 -18.68 -10.60 -10.68
C THR A 261 -17.61 -9.56 -11.06
N SER A 262 -16.56 -9.34 -10.25
CA SER A 262 -15.55 -8.30 -10.54
C SER A 262 -14.20 -8.54 -9.87
N GLY A 263 -13.13 -8.17 -10.59
CA GLY A 263 -11.76 -8.28 -10.10
C GLY A 263 -11.16 -6.98 -9.52
N GLY A 264 -10.09 -7.14 -8.74
CA GLY A 264 -9.10 -6.09 -8.46
C GLY A 264 -9.65 -4.74 -7.98
N ARG A 265 -9.29 -3.67 -8.69
CA ARG A 265 -9.66 -2.28 -8.31
C ARG A 265 -11.15 -1.99 -8.49
N GLU A 266 -11.78 -2.54 -9.52
CA GLU A 266 -13.19 -2.27 -9.83
C GLU A 266 -14.12 -2.87 -8.77
N MET A 267 -13.86 -4.11 -8.37
CA MET A 267 -14.53 -4.78 -7.25
C MET A 267 -14.54 -3.92 -5.98
N ASN A 268 -13.39 -3.37 -5.60
CA ASN A 268 -13.27 -2.50 -4.43
C ASN A 268 -14.10 -1.20 -4.58
N VAL A 269 -14.23 -0.66 -5.79
CA VAL A 269 -15.06 0.54 -6.06
C VAL A 269 -16.55 0.21 -6.04
N LYS A 270 -16.98 -0.92 -6.62
CA LYS A 270 -18.37 -1.39 -6.56
C LYS A 270 -18.78 -1.67 -5.12
N LEU A 271 -17.97 -2.42 -4.38
CA LEU A 271 -18.19 -2.74 -2.97
C LEU A 271 -18.30 -1.50 -2.08
N ALA A 272 -17.43 -0.50 -2.28
CA ALA A 272 -17.47 0.74 -1.52
C ALA A 272 -18.67 1.64 -1.87
N ARG A 273 -19.20 1.56 -3.10
CA ARG A 273 -20.45 2.25 -3.49
C ARG A 273 -21.67 1.57 -2.90
N ALA A 274 -21.73 0.24 -2.96
CA ALA A 274 -22.81 -0.57 -2.39
C ALA A 274 -22.91 -0.34 -0.87
N ALA A 275 -21.81 -0.54 -0.14
CA ALA A 275 -21.74 -0.29 1.31
C ALA A 275 -22.09 1.17 1.69
N GLY A 276 -21.74 2.13 0.83
CA GLY A 276 -22.09 3.54 1.05
C GLY A 276 -23.58 3.83 0.83
N ALA A 277 -24.22 3.17 -0.14
CA ALA A 277 -25.64 3.30 -0.42
C ALA A 277 -26.49 2.62 0.67
N SER A 278 -26.13 1.40 1.08
CA SER A 278 -26.82 0.67 2.13
C SER A 278 -26.69 1.39 3.49
N TRP A 279 -25.49 1.85 3.86
CA TRP A 279 -25.30 2.68 5.07
C TRP A 279 -26.07 4.01 5.03
N ALA A 280 -26.26 4.61 3.85
CA ALA A 280 -27.09 5.80 3.71
C ALA A 280 -28.58 5.49 3.89
N ALA A 281 -29.05 4.32 3.45
CA ALA A 281 -30.43 3.87 3.54
C ALA A 281 -30.85 3.36 4.94
N MET A 282 -29.91 2.81 5.72
CA MET A 282 -30.16 2.37 7.11
C MET A 282 -30.72 3.51 7.98
N SER A 283 -31.65 3.17 8.87
CA SER A 283 -32.11 4.06 9.94
C SER A 283 -31.03 4.32 10.99
N ASP A 284 -31.23 5.35 11.82
CA ASP A 284 -30.29 5.66 12.91
C ASP A 284 -30.31 4.60 14.02
N ALA A 285 -31.43 3.86 14.17
CA ALA A 285 -31.51 2.70 15.07
C ALA A 285 -30.63 1.52 14.58
N GLU A 286 -30.60 1.24 13.28
CA GLU A 286 -29.71 0.21 12.71
C GLU A 286 -28.24 0.64 12.73
N LYS A 287 -27.97 1.96 12.73
CA LYS A 287 -26.61 2.52 12.88
C LYS A 287 -26.13 2.56 14.33
N ALA A 288 -27.05 2.64 15.31
CA ALA A 288 -26.75 2.77 16.74
C ALA A 288 -25.67 1.79 17.25
N PRO A 289 -25.75 0.46 17.06
CA PRO A 289 -24.72 -0.47 17.58
C PRO A 289 -23.31 -0.18 17.03
N TYR A 290 -23.20 0.25 15.77
CA TYR A 290 -21.91 0.62 15.16
C TYR A 290 -21.37 1.95 15.71
N VAL A 291 -22.26 2.89 16.03
CA VAL A 291 -21.93 4.19 16.63
C VAL A 291 -21.50 4.01 18.09
N GLU A 292 -22.28 3.30 18.90
CA GLU A 292 -21.97 2.99 20.30
C GLU A 292 -20.66 2.21 20.45
N ALA A 293 -20.45 1.16 19.66
CA ALA A 293 -19.19 0.40 19.67
C ALA A 293 -17.98 1.28 19.29
N TYR A 294 -18.14 2.19 18.33
CA TYR A 294 -17.09 3.16 17.99
C TYR A 294 -16.82 4.14 19.14
N HIS A 295 -17.85 4.70 19.78
CA HIS A 295 -17.68 5.61 20.91
C HIS A 295 -17.01 4.93 22.10
N LYS A 296 -17.48 3.74 22.50
CA LYS A 296 -16.91 2.92 23.58
C LYS A 296 -15.41 2.67 23.38
N GLU A 297 -15.00 2.22 22.20
CA GLU A 297 -13.57 2.03 21.90
C GLU A 297 -12.81 3.34 21.74
N LEU A 298 -13.43 4.40 21.20
CA LEU A 298 -12.79 5.71 21.06
C LEU A 298 -12.46 6.31 22.43
N ASP A 299 -13.32 6.12 23.42
CA ASP A 299 -13.13 6.64 24.76
C ASP A 299 -12.13 5.81 25.56
N ALA A 300 -12.13 4.48 25.42
CA ALA A 300 -11.03 3.64 25.90
C ALA A 300 -9.67 4.04 25.26
N TRP A 301 -9.65 4.35 23.96
CA TRP A 301 -8.48 4.81 23.22
C TRP A 301 -8.05 6.26 23.57
N LYS A 302 -8.96 7.10 24.07
CA LYS A 302 -8.61 8.40 24.69
C LYS A 302 -7.96 8.16 26.05
N ALA A 303 -8.57 7.35 26.91
CA ALA A 303 -8.08 7.04 28.26
C ALA A 303 -6.66 6.47 28.24
N GLY A 304 -6.42 5.45 27.40
CA GLY A 304 -5.09 4.87 27.12
C GLY A 304 -4.13 5.78 26.33
N ARG A 305 -4.41 7.09 26.25
CA ARG A 305 -3.48 8.15 25.79
C ARG A 305 -3.40 9.34 26.74
N SER A 306 -4.30 9.47 27.72
CA SER A 306 -4.22 10.47 28.79
C SER A 306 -3.37 9.98 29.96
N THR A 307 -3.27 8.66 30.17
CA THR A 307 -2.21 8.07 31.01
C THR A 307 -0.86 8.19 30.30
N PRO A 308 0.13 8.92 30.85
CA PRO A 308 1.51 8.74 30.44
C PRO A 308 1.97 7.33 30.83
N SER A 309 2.83 6.70 30.03
CA SER A 309 3.62 5.58 30.52
C SER A 309 4.68 6.13 31.48
N SER A 310 4.46 5.95 32.78
CA SER A 310 5.48 6.10 33.82
C SER A 310 6.57 5.03 33.70
#